data_AF-A0A950YGE6-F1
#
_entry.id   AF-A0A950YGE6-F1
#
_cell.length_a   1.000
_cell.length_b   1.000
_cell.length_c   1.000
_cell.angle_alpha   90.00
_cell.angle_beta   90.00
_cell.angle_gamma   90.00
#
_symmetry.space_group_name_H-M   'P 1'
#
loop_
_entity.id
_entity.type
_entity.pdbx_description
1 polymer ?
#
loop_
_entity_poly.entity_id
_entity_poly.type
_entity_poly.pdbx_seq_one_letter_code
_entity_poly.pdbx_strand_id
1 'polypeptide(L)'
;MNTQPAAVASPQPAPSLAGFTPATASVISAEISGKVGVDVEATISYSSTTGFELIERLVPAGPPATIRPLNDDDLRTLLGEIQAALANPTAGLDTKALEAFGDIIEGALSTPPDLFAQARFGSATEQIFGGTLTVIGLLGIGIDVAATIHDTGGLITWEHHVIPRPPGAFVPLTDHERDGLTAALSAWLEANPNNPAWERVLNDLEH
;
A
#
# COMPACT_ATOMS: atom_id res chain seq x y z
N MET A 1 -66.78 -8.19 6.79
CA MET A 1 -65.33 -8.38 6.57
C MET A 1 -64.72 -7.00 6.43
N ASN A 2 -64.03 -6.50 7.46
CA ASN A 2 -63.30 -5.22 7.41
C ASN A 2 -61.81 -5.53 7.27
N THR A 3 -61.20 -5.10 6.18
CA THR A 3 -59.74 -5.16 5.97
C THR A 3 -59.14 -3.82 6.35
N GLN A 4 -58.28 -3.85 7.37
CA GLN A 4 -57.52 -2.69 7.85
C GLN A 4 -56.32 -2.44 6.91
N PRO A 5 -56.07 -1.20 6.46
CA PRO A 5 -54.93 -0.89 5.61
C PRO A 5 -53.62 -0.97 6.43
N ALA A 6 -52.61 -1.61 5.84
CA ALA A 6 -51.27 -1.73 6.40
C ALA A 6 -50.63 -0.36 6.57
N ALA A 7 -50.10 -0.10 7.77
CA ALA A 7 -49.35 1.12 8.06
C ALA A 7 -48.05 1.13 7.26
N VAL A 8 -47.87 2.15 6.43
CA VAL A 8 -46.62 2.42 5.71
C VAL A 8 -45.59 2.86 6.76
N ALA A 9 -44.53 2.06 6.93
CA ALA A 9 -43.45 2.40 7.84
C ALA A 9 -42.85 3.76 7.47
N SER A 10 -42.77 4.67 8.43
CA SER A 10 -42.16 5.98 8.22
C SER A 10 -40.66 5.80 7.92
N PRO A 11 -40.10 6.53 6.94
CA PRO A 11 -38.69 6.41 6.60
C PRO A 11 -37.83 6.81 7.79
N GLN A 12 -36.91 5.92 8.17
CA GLN A 12 -35.95 6.17 9.23
C GLN A 12 -35.07 7.38 8.83
N PRO A 13 -34.85 8.36 9.71
CA PRO A 13 -34.02 9.51 9.38
C PRO A 13 -32.59 9.06 9.06
N ALA A 14 -32.01 9.68 8.03
CA ALA A 14 -30.63 9.41 7.64
C ALA A 14 -29.68 9.71 8.81
N PRO A 15 -28.64 8.88 9.02
CA PRO A 15 -27.64 9.14 10.06
C PRO A 15 -27.02 10.52 9.85
N SER A 16 -26.97 11.32 10.91
CA SER A 16 -26.41 12.67 10.90
C SER A 16 -24.90 12.61 11.12
N LEU A 17 -24.15 13.42 10.36
CA LEU A 17 -22.71 13.61 10.54
C LEU A 17 -22.37 14.60 11.67
N ALA A 18 -23.37 15.12 12.40
CA ALA A 18 -23.13 16.03 13.51
C ALA A 18 -22.31 15.35 14.61
N GLY A 19 -21.06 15.80 14.79
CA GLY A 19 -20.10 15.22 15.75
C GLY A 19 -19.16 14.15 15.18
N PHE A 20 -19.18 13.89 13.86
CA PHE A 20 -18.22 12.99 13.23
C PHE A 20 -16.80 13.53 13.36
N THR A 21 -15.94 12.77 14.03
CA THR A 21 -14.51 13.06 14.15
C THR A 21 -13.76 11.89 13.51
N PRO A 22 -13.14 12.07 12.33
CA PRO A 22 -12.41 10.99 11.69
C PRO A 22 -11.17 10.63 12.52
N ALA A 23 -10.97 9.33 12.78
CA ALA A 23 -9.75 8.82 13.40
C ALA A 23 -8.67 8.48 12.34
N THR A 24 -9.11 8.01 11.16
CA THR A 24 -8.28 7.73 9.99
C THR A 24 -9.08 8.01 8.71
N ALA A 25 -8.38 8.26 7.60
CA ALA A 25 -8.98 8.41 6.28
C ALA A 25 -8.08 7.71 5.24
N SER A 26 -8.69 7.17 4.19
CA SER A 26 -7.99 6.57 3.06
C SER A 26 -8.72 6.93 1.76
N VAL A 27 -7.96 7.23 0.71
CA VAL A 27 -8.50 7.46 -0.63
C VAL A 27 -8.51 6.13 -1.37
N ILE A 28 -9.68 5.70 -1.83
CA ILE A 28 -9.83 4.41 -2.53
C ILE A 28 -9.51 4.56 -4.01
N SER A 29 -9.89 5.70 -4.59
CA SER A 29 -9.65 6.06 -5.97
C SER A 29 -9.57 7.57 -6.15
N ALA A 30 -8.74 8.02 -7.09
CA ALA A 30 -8.70 9.40 -7.53
C ALA A 30 -8.38 9.47 -9.02
N GLU A 31 -8.84 10.50 -9.71
CA GLU A 31 -8.58 10.69 -11.14
C GLU A 31 -8.30 12.16 -11.44
N ILE A 32 -7.32 12.40 -12.30
CA ILE A 32 -7.09 13.71 -12.93
C ILE A 32 -7.03 13.52 -14.45
N SER A 33 -7.69 14.41 -15.18
CA SER A 33 -7.68 14.41 -16.65
C SER A 33 -7.00 15.66 -17.17
N GLY A 34 -6.25 15.50 -18.25
CA GLY A 34 -5.52 16.57 -18.91
C GLY A 34 -5.24 16.26 -20.37
N LYS A 35 -4.36 17.05 -20.98
CA LYS A 35 -3.92 16.85 -22.37
C LYS A 35 -2.42 16.59 -22.39
N VAL A 36 -2.00 15.58 -23.15
CA VAL A 36 -0.57 15.25 -23.39
C VAL A 36 -0.17 15.44 -24.85
N GLY A 37 -1.02 16.12 -25.63
CA GLY A 37 -0.78 16.44 -27.04
C GLY A 37 -1.93 17.25 -27.64
N VAL A 38 -1.85 17.52 -28.95
CA VAL A 38 -2.89 18.28 -29.67
C VAL A 38 -4.22 17.51 -29.70
N ASP A 39 -4.15 16.20 -29.91
CA ASP A 39 -5.30 15.31 -30.05
C ASP A 39 -5.27 14.12 -29.06
N VAL A 40 -4.55 14.26 -27.94
CA VAL A 40 -4.44 13.20 -26.92
C VAL A 40 -4.87 13.73 -25.56
N GLU A 41 -5.93 13.13 -25.03
CA GLU A 41 -6.33 13.28 -23.63
C GLU A 41 -5.68 12.19 -22.80
N ALA A 42 -5.17 12.58 -21.63
CA ALA A 42 -4.62 11.69 -20.64
C ALA A 42 -5.51 11.72 -19.40
N THR A 43 -5.77 10.57 -18.83
CA THR A 43 -6.33 10.44 -17.48
C THR A 43 -5.34 9.66 -16.64
N ILE A 44 -5.00 10.20 -15.48
CA ILE A 44 -4.18 9.51 -14.50
C ILE A 44 -5.11 9.09 -13.38
N SER A 45 -5.22 7.77 -13.19
CA SER A 45 -6.06 7.16 -12.17
C SER A 45 -5.19 6.56 -11.08
N TYR A 46 -5.58 6.78 -9.83
CA TYR A 46 -5.09 6.07 -8.66
C TYR A 46 -6.16 5.12 -8.16
N SER A 47 -5.76 3.90 -7.80
CA SER A 47 -6.56 2.95 -7.03
C SER A 47 -5.69 2.28 -5.98
N SER A 48 -6.24 2.07 -4.79
CA SER A 48 -5.55 1.31 -3.72
C SER A 48 -5.15 -0.12 -4.13
N THR A 49 -5.77 -0.68 -5.19
CA THR A 49 -5.50 -2.05 -5.65
C THR A 49 -4.43 -2.11 -6.75
N THR A 50 -4.41 -1.13 -7.67
CA THR A 50 -3.57 -1.16 -8.88
C THR A 50 -2.49 -0.09 -8.90
N GLY A 51 -2.49 0.84 -7.94
CA GLY A 51 -1.58 1.97 -7.90
C GLY A 51 -1.98 3.05 -8.90
N PHE A 52 -0.99 3.78 -9.42
CA PHE A 52 -1.18 4.83 -10.41
C PHE A 52 -1.06 4.31 -11.83
N GLU A 53 -2.01 4.66 -12.68
CA GLU A 53 -2.04 4.29 -14.10
C GLU A 53 -2.30 5.52 -14.96
N LEU A 54 -1.62 5.60 -16.10
CA LEU A 54 -1.89 6.56 -17.16
C LEU A 54 -2.74 5.90 -18.25
N ILE A 55 -3.84 6.55 -18.59
CA ILE A 55 -4.80 6.16 -19.63
C ILE A 55 -4.80 7.25 -20.70
N GLU A 56 -4.30 6.93 -21.89
CA GLU A 56 -4.25 7.85 -23.03
C GLU A 56 -5.39 7.56 -24.02
N ARG A 57 -5.98 8.61 -24.59
CA ARG A 57 -7.05 8.50 -25.59
C ARG A 57 -6.88 9.53 -26.70
N LEU A 58 -7.06 9.08 -27.95
CA LEU A 58 -7.14 9.94 -29.12
C LEU A 58 -8.49 10.67 -29.21
N VAL A 59 -8.45 11.95 -29.59
CA VAL A 59 -9.63 12.79 -29.83
C VAL A 59 -9.85 12.96 -31.35
N PRO A 60 -11.10 12.84 -31.88
CA PRO A 60 -12.35 12.60 -31.17
C PRO A 60 -12.61 11.11 -30.91
N ALA A 61 -12.80 10.77 -29.63
CA ALA A 61 -13.32 9.51 -29.09
C ALA A 61 -12.81 8.23 -29.77
N GLY A 62 -11.50 8.02 -29.75
CA GLY A 62 -10.90 6.69 -29.97
C GLY A 62 -11.06 5.79 -28.73
N PRO A 63 -10.85 4.46 -28.87
CA PRO A 63 -10.59 3.61 -27.72
C PRO A 63 -9.37 4.12 -26.93
N PRO A 64 -9.20 3.75 -25.65
CA PRO A 64 -7.95 3.99 -24.94
C PRO A 64 -6.80 3.45 -25.79
N ALA A 65 -5.86 4.32 -26.14
CA ALA A 65 -4.73 3.98 -26.98
C ALA A 65 -3.68 3.20 -26.18
N THR A 66 -3.52 3.57 -24.90
CA THR A 66 -2.53 2.99 -24.00
C THR A 66 -3.04 3.05 -22.57
N ILE A 67 -2.90 1.96 -21.81
CA ILE A 67 -2.98 1.95 -20.35
C ILE A 67 -1.61 1.48 -19.87
N ARG A 68 -0.97 2.26 -19.00
CA ARG A 68 0.36 1.95 -18.47
C ARG A 68 0.48 2.33 -17.00
N PRO A 69 1.00 1.44 -16.13
CA PRO A 69 1.37 1.81 -14.76
C PRO A 69 2.43 2.93 -14.75
N LEU A 70 2.29 3.87 -13.83
CA LEU A 70 3.28 4.93 -13.60
C LEU A 70 4.36 4.42 -12.65
N ASN A 71 5.62 4.64 -13.03
CA ASN A 71 6.76 4.38 -12.14
C ASN A 71 7.07 5.62 -11.27
N ASP A 72 8.02 5.49 -10.35
CA ASP A 72 8.42 6.59 -9.48
C ASP A 72 8.86 7.86 -10.23
N ASP A 73 9.57 7.73 -11.35
CA ASP A 73 10.03 8.87 -12.13
C ASP A 73 8.87 9.59 -12.83
N ASP A 74 7.88 8.84 -13.32
CA ASP A 74 6.63 9.38 -13.83
C ASP A 74 5.87 10.12 -12.72
N LEU A 75 5.80 9.53 -11.52
CA LEU A 75 5.12 10.12 -10.36
C LEU A 75 5.82 11.40 -9.87
N ARG A 76 7.16 11.43 -9.83
CA ARG A 76 7.94 12.64 -9.51
C ARG A 76 7.70 13.74 -10.55
N THR A 77 7.67 13.37 -11.83
CA THR A 77 7.38 14.31 -12.91
C THR A 77 5.96 14.88 -12.77
N LEU A 78 4.98 14.01 -12.54
CA LEU A 78 3.59 14.40 -12.36
C LEU A 78 3.40 15.30 -11.14
N LEU A 79 4.05 14.97 -10.02
CA LEU A 79 4.02 15.80 -8.82
C LEU A 79 4.59 17.20 -9.11
N GLY A 80 5.69 17.29 -9.85
CA GLY A 80 6.26 18.56 -10.29
C GLY A 80 5.29 19.40 -11.12
N GLU A 81 4.59 18.78 -12.08
CA GLU A 81 3.57 19.45 -12.90
C GLU A 81 2.37 19.92 -12.08
N ILE A 82 1.88 19.10 -11.13
CA ILE A 82 0.80 19.48 -10.21
C ILE A 82 1.23 20.67 -9.35
N GLN A 83 2.43 20.63 -8.77
CA GLN A 83 2.97 21.73 -7.95
C GLN A 83 3.12 23.02 -8.78
N ALA A 84 3.58 22.92 -10.04
CA ALA A 84 3.67 24.07 -10.94
C ALA A 84 2.28 24.65 -11.27
N ALA A 85 1.27 23.81 -11.49
CA ALA A 85 -0.11 24.22 -11.74
C ALA A 85 -0.76 24.88 -10.51
N LEU A 86 -0.47 24.38 -9.30
CA LEU A 86 -0.93 24.98 -8.04
C LEU A 86 -0.25 26.33 -7.76
N ALA A 87 1.03 26.48 -8.14
CA ALA A 87 1.75 27.74 -8.02
C ALA A 87 1.22 28.84 -8.97
N ASN A 88 0.70 28.45 -10.14
CA ASN A 88 0.12 29.37 -11.12
C ASN A 88 -1.25 28.86 -11.64
N PRO A 89 -2.32 28.94 -10.84
CA PRO A 89 -3.60 28.34 -11.19
C PRO A 89 -4.23 28.98 -12.44
N THR A 90 -4.66 28.15 -13.38
CA THR A 90 -5.48 28.59 -14.51
C THR A 90 -6.96 28.64 -14.12
N ALA A 91 -7.73 29.51 -14.78
CA ALA A 91 -9.15 29.63 -14.51
C ALA A 91 -9.89 28.32 -14.81
N GLY A 92 -10.67 27.83 -13.83
CA GLY A 92 -11.44 26.59 -13.94
C GLY A 92 -10.73 25.34 -13.40
N LEU A 93 -9.48 25.46 -12.92
CA LEU A 93 -8.77 24.38 -12.24
C LEU A 93 -9.32 24.17 -10.82
N ASP A 94 -9.68 22.93 -10.47
CA ASP A 94 -10.02 22.56 -9.10
C ASP A 94 -8.73 22.36 -8.29
N THR A 95 -8.23 23.44 -7.69
CA THR A 95 -6.97 23.40 -6.94
C THR A 95 -7.01 22.46 -5.74
N LYS A 96 -8.18 22.29 -5.10
CA LYS A 96 -8.30 21.37 -3.96
C LYS A 96 -8.21 19.91 -4.38
N ALA A 97 -8.82 19.57 -5.52
CA ALA A 97 -8.69 18.23 -6.08
C ALA A 97 -7.25 17.95 -6.49
N LEU A 98 -6.55 18.93 -7.07
CA LEU A 98 -5.13 18.81 -7.42
C LEU A 98 -4.22 18.70 -6.20
N GLU A 99 -4.45 19.49 -5.15
CA GLU A 99 -3.75 19.38 -3.86
C GLU A 99 -3.91 17.97 -3.29
N ALA A 100 -5.15 17.47 -3.19
CA ALA A 100 -5.40 16.13 -2.67
C ALA A 100 -4.75 15.04 -3.54
N PHE A 101 -4.74 15.19 -4.86
CA PHE A 101 -4.06 14.24 -5.75
C PHE A 101 -2.53 14.28 -5.57
N GLY A 102 -1.98 15.48 -5.41
CA GLY A 102 -0.57 15.70 -5.06
C GLY A 102 -0.19 15.01 -3.75
N ASP A 103 -1.00 15.15 -2.70
CA ASP A 103 -0.79 14.49 -1.40
C ASP A 103 -0.76 12.95 -1.54
N ILE A 104 -1.60 12.37 -2.40
CA ILE A 104 -1.59 10.92 -2.65
C ILE A 104 -0.29 10.51 -3.34
N ILE A 105 0.19 11.29 -4.32
CA ILE A 105 1.46 11.02 -5.00
C ILE A 105 2.63 11.18 -4.02
N GLU A 106 2.65 12.23 -3.19
CA GLU A 106 3.66 12.42 -2.15
C GLU A 106 3.66 11.26 -1.16
N GLY A 107 2.49 10.78 -0.75
CA GLY A 107 2.36 9.58 0.07
C GLY A 107 2.91 8.32 -0.60
N ALA A 108 2.64 8.14 -1.89
CA ALA A 108 3.15 6.99 -2.66
C ALA A 108 4.67 7.06 -2.92
N LEU A 109 5.22 8.27 -3.11
CA LEU A 109 6.66 8.52 -3.27
C LEU A 109 7.40 8.56 -1.94
N SER A 110 6.69 8.77 -0.83
CA SER A 110 7.28 8.75 0.49
C SER A 110 7.68 7.31 0.83
N THR A 111 8.95 7.13 1.16
CA THR A 111 9.41 5.87 1.76
C THR A 111 8.60 5.65 3.03
N PRO A 112 7.81 4.57 3.14
CA PRO A 112 7.15 4.24 4.39
C PRO A 112 8.21 4.15 5.48
N PRO A 113 7.91 4.58 6.72
CA PRO A 113 8.84 4.38 7.83
C PRO A 113 9.26 2.91 7.85
N ASP A 114 10.58 2.66 7.88
CA ASP A 114 11.13 1.32 7.87
C ASP A 114 10.59 0.58 9.10
N LEU A 115 9.69 -0.35 8.82
CA LEU A 115 8.97 -1.12 9.82
C LEU A 115 9.92 -2.07 10.58
N PHE A 116 11.06 -2.43 9.98
CA PHE A 116 12.05 -3.30 10.59
C PHE A 116 13.20 -2.53 11.27
N ALA A 117 13.18 -1.19 11.26
CA ALA A 117 14.22 -0.37 11.90
C ALA A 117 14.40 -0.66 13.40
N GLN A 118 13.36 -1.15 14.07
CA GLN A 118 13.38 -1.58 15.48
C GLN A 118 13.10 -3.08 15.64
N ALA A 119 13.33 -3.87 14.59
CA ALA A 119 13.12 -5.31 14.62
C ALA A 119 14.01 -5.96 15.70
N ARG A 120 13.38 -6.79 16.52
CA ARG A 120 14.02 -7.62 17.53
C ARG A 120 13.81 -9.07 17.11
N PHE A 121 14.86 -9.69 16.60
CA PHE A 121 14.82 -11.07 16.15
C PHE A 121 14.84 -12.03 17.33
N GLY A 122 13.88 -12.94 17.34
CA GLY A 122 13.76 -14.02 18.30
C GLY A 122 14.28 -15.33 17.72
N SER A 123 13.69 -16.43 18.17
CA SER A 123 14.04 -17.77 17.68
C SER A 123 13.60 -17.97 16.22
N ALA A 124 14.43 -18.66 15.45
CA ALA A 124 14.06 -19.27 14.19
C ALA A 124 14.25 -20.78 14.24
N THR A 125 13.32 -21.52 13.66
CA THR A 125 13.36 -22.99 13.58
C THR A 125 13.22 -23.47 12.16
N GLU A 126 14.03 -24.45 11.79
CA GLU A 126 13.94 -25.17 10.53
C GLU A 126 13.00 -26.38 10.66
N GLN A 127 12.06 -26.53 9.73
CA GLN A 127 11.11 -27.65 9.67
C GLN A 127 10.92 -28.12 8.24
N ILE A 128 10.67 -29.42 8.04
CA ILE A 128 10.35 -29.97 6.72
C ILE A 128 8.83 -30.10 6.57
N PHE A 129 8.23 -29.33 5.67
CA PHE A 129 6.81 -29.43 5.31
C PHE A 129 6.67 -29.94 3.88
N GLY A 130 6.03 -31.10 3.71
CA GLY A 130 5.77 -31.65 2.37
C GLY A 130 7.03 -31.95 1.55
N GLY A 131 8.19 -32.13 2.21
CA GLY A 131 9.49 -32.33 1.55
C GLY A 131 10.26 -31.03 1.28
N THR A 132 9.66 -29.87 1.58
CA THR A 132 10.31 -28.57 1.46
C THR A 132 10.82 -28.12 2.83
N LEU A 133 12.04 -27.59 2.87
CA LEU A 133 12.57 -26.96 4.06
C LEU A 133 11.94 -25.57 4.24
N THR A 134 11.40 -25.34 5.43
CA THR A 134 10.76 -24.11 5.84
C THR A 134 11.44 -23.57 7.08
N VAL A 135 11.83 -22.30 7.05
CA VAL A 135 12.22 -21.55 8.25
C VAL A 135 11.00 -20.80 8.79
N ILE A 136 10.77 -20.95 10.10
CA ILE A 136 9.79 -20.16 10.85
C ILE A 136 10.56 -19.29 11.83
N GLY A 137 10.58 -17.99 11.60
CA GLY A 137 11.28 -17.00 12.43
C GLY A 137 10.31 -16.09 13.16
N LEU A 138 10.57 -15.84 14.45
CA LEU A 138 9.78 -14.89 15.26
C LEU A 138 10.54 -13.58 15.41
N LEU A 139 9.86 -12.45 15.27
CA LEU A 139 10.44 -11.13 15.53
C LEU A 139 9.41 -10.16 16.12
N GLY A 140 9.88 -9.14 16.82
CA GLY A 140 9.07 -8.00 17.26
C GLY A 140 9.45 -6.75 16.49
N ILE A 141 8.48 -6.08 15.85
CA ILE A 141 8.67 -4.88 15.01
C ILE A 141 8.19 -3.59 15.70
N GLY A 142 8.05 -3.64 17.02
CA GLY A 142 7.58 -2.54 17.86
C GLY A 142 7.43 -3.01 19.31
N ILE A 143 6.87 -2.16 20.18
CA ILE A 143 6.66 -2.50 21.61
C ILE A 143 5.63 -3.63 21.74
N ASP A 144 4.48 -3.49 21.06
CA ASP A 144 3.33 -4.39 21.19
C ASP A 144 3.00 -5.11 19.86
N VAL A 145 3.97 -5.23 18.95
CA VAL A 145 3.77 -5.85 17.65
C VAL A 145 4.67 -7.07 17.50
N ALA A 146 4.02 -8.23 17.37
CA ALA A 146 4.68 -9.49 17.04
C ALA A 146 4.54 -9.76 15.55
N ALA A 147 5.56 -10.41 14.99
CA ALA A 147 5.59 -10.84 13.61
C ALA A 147 6.23 -12.22 13.49
N THR A 148 5.82 -12.93 12.44
CA THR A 148 6.35 -14.24 12.08
C THR A 148 6.76 -14.21 10.62
N ILE A 149 7.97 -14.68 10.33
CA ILE A 149 8.50 -14.89 8.99
C ILE A 149 8.41 -16.37 8.66
N HIS A 150 7.92 -16.68 7.47
CA HIS A 150 8.00 -17.98 6.83
C HIS A 150 8.83 -17.87 5.57
N ASP A 151 9.94 -18.59 5.52
CA ASP A 151 10.67 -18.86 4.29
C ASP A 151 10.41 -20.31 3.92
N THR A 152 9.76 -20.55 2.78
CA THR A 152 9.52 -21.90 2.25
C THR A 152 10.13 -22.03 0.87
N GLY A 153 11.35 -22.58 0.81
CA GLY A 153 12.09 -22.76 -0.44
C GLY A 153 12.37 -21.44 -1.17
N GLY A 154 12.73 -20.39 -0.44
CA GLY A 154 13.00 -19.05 -0.97
C GLY A 154 11.76 -18.16 -1.11
N LEU A 155 10.55 -18.71 -0.94
CA LEU A 155 9.35 -17.88 -0.89
C LEU A 155 9.15 -17.36 0.53
N ILE A 156 9.46 -16.07 0.71
CA ILE A 156 9.35 -15.39 2.00
C ILE A 156 8.00 -14.71 2.13
N THR A 157 7.25 -15.12 3.15
CA THR A 157 5.98 -14.53 3.57
C THR A 157 6.03 -14.17 5.03
N TRP A 158 5.17 -13.27 5.45
CA TRP A 158 5.16 -12.80 6.82
C TRP A 158 3.77 -12.45 7.30
N GLU A 159 3.59 -12.47 8.60
CA GLU A 159 2.44 -11.88 9.28
C GLU A 159 2.94 -10.95 10.37
N HIS A 160 2.13 -9.95 10.72
CA HIS A 160 2.30 -9.22 11.96
C HIS A 160 0.93 -8.86 12.56
N HIS A 161 0.91 -8.67 13.88
CA HIS A 161 -0.28 -8.26 14.60
C HIS A 161 0.07 -7.52 15.90
N VAL A 162 -0.84 -6.64 16.32
CA VAL A 162 -0.76 -5.97 17.62
C VAL A 162 -1.25 -6.91 18.71
N ILE A 163 -0.43 -7.20 19.71
CA ILE A 163 -0.80 -8.05 20.86
C ILE A 163 -1.92 -7.36 21.67
N PRO A 164 -2.97 -8.08 22.11
CA PRO A 164 -3.16 -9.53 22.09
C PRO A 164 -4.05 -10.03 20.93
N ARG A 165 -4.11 -9.32 19.80
CA ARG A 165 -4.88 -9.81 18.64
C ARG A 165 -4.28 -11.14 18.15
N PRO A 166 -5.10 -12.05 17.60
CA PRO A 166 -4.58 -13.25 16.98
C PRO A 166 -3.76 -12.90 15.72
N PRO A 167 -2.81 -13.76 15.32
CA PRO A 167 -2.08 -13.63 14.06
C PRO A 167 -3.01 -13.55 12.85
N GLY A 168 -2.59 -12.76 11.86
CA GLY A 168 -3.29 -12.60 10.59
C GLY A 168 -2.95 -13.69 9.56
N ALA A 169 -3.28 -13.41 8.31
CA ALA A 169 -2.83 -14.22 7.18
C ALA A 169 -1.37 -13.88 6.85
N PHE A 170 -0.61 -14.88 6.41
CA PHE A 170 0.71 -14.66 5.82
C PHE A 170 0.56 -14.03 4.44
N VAL A 171 1.32 -12.96 4.20
CA VAL A 171 1.38 -12.24 2.92
C VAL A 171 2.83 -12.16 2.44
N PRO A 172 3.09 -12.05 1.13
CA PRO A 172 4.43 -11.73 0.64
C PRO A 172 4.91 -10.39 1.18
N LEU A 173 6.23 -10.26 1.37
CA LEU A 173 6.86 -8.95 1.62
C LEU A 173 6.77 -8.09 0.35
N THR A 174 6.49 -6.81 0.52
CA THR A 174 6.77 -5.79 -0.52
C THR A 174 8.28 -5.60 -0.70
N ASP A 175 8.71 -5.01 -1.81
CA ASP A 175 10.14 -4.75 -2.05
C ASP A 175 10.77 -3.89 -0.95
N HIS A 176 10.06 -2.84 -0.50
CA HIS A 176 10.51 -1.98 0.60
C HIS A 176 10.63 -2.74 1.92
N GLU A 177 9.66 -3.61 2.24
CA GLU A 177 9.71 -4.44 3.44
C GLU A 177 10.84 -5.48 3.37
N ARG A 178 11.09 -6.04 2.18
CA ARG A 178 12.22 -6.95 1.93
C ARG A 178 13.54 -6.24 2.17
N ASP A 179 13.72 -5.03 1.66
CA ASP A 179 14.94 -4.23 1.85
C ASP A 179 15.15 -3.89 3.34
N GLY A 180 14.10 -3.45 4.03
CA GLY A 180 14.13 -3.14 5.47
C GLY A 180 14.46 -4.37 6.32
N LEU A 181 13.82 -5.52 6.03
CA LEU A 181 14.09 -6.77 6.72
C LEU A 181 15.51 -7.26 6.47
N THR A 182 16.00 -7.19 5.23
CA THR A 182 17.37 -7.55 4.85
C THR A 182 18.38 -6.74 5.65
N ALA A 183 18.21 -5.41 5.68
CA ALA A 183 19.10 -4.52 6.41
C ALA A 183 19.08 -4.81 7.92
N ALA A 184 17.90 -4.96 8.51
CA ALA A 184 17.75 -5.23 9.95
C ALA A 184 18.31 -6.62 10.34
N LEU A 185 18.05 -7.64 9.53
CA LEU A 185 18.51 -9.00 9.78
C LEU A 185 20.02 -9.13 9.63
N SER A 186 20.60 -8.50 8.59
CA SER A 186 22.05 -8.44 8.38
C SER A 186 22.75 -7.81 9.58
N ALA A 187 22.30 -6.63 10.02
CA ALA A 187 22.85 -5.96 11.20
C ALA A 187 22.70 -6.80 12.49
N TRP A 188 21.57 -7.50 12.65
CA TRP A 188 21.36 -8.37 13.81
C TRP A 188 22.29 -9.60 13.79
N LEU A 189 22.51 -10.22 12.64
CA LEU A 189 23.41 -11.36 12.47
C LEU A 189 24.88 -11.01 12.69
N GLU A 190 25.31 -9.80 12.32
CA GLU A 190 26.64 -9.29 12.67
C GLU A 190 26.86 -9.27 14.19
N ALA A 191 25.84 -8.86 14.95
CA ALA A 191 25.88 -8.84 16.41
C ALA A 191 25.61 -10.21 17.06
N ASN A 192 24.95 -11.13 16.35
CA ASN A 192 24.53 -12.45 16.85
C ASN A 192 24.98 -13.55 15.87
N PRO A 193 26.27 -13.89 15.84
CA PRO A 193 26.78 -14.91 14.92
C PRO A 193 26.29 -16.31 15.31
N ASN A 194 26.25 -17.23 14.33
CA ASN A 194 25.83 -18.63 14.44
C ASN A 194 24.32 -18.84 14.58
N ASN A 195 23.54 -18.16 13.74
CA ASN A 195 22.10 -18.34 13.66
C ASN A 195 21.70 -18.88 12.27
N PRO A 196 21.95 -20.17 11.98
CA PRO A 196 21.89 -20.72 10.62
C PRO A 196 20.51 -20.59 9.96
N ALA A 197 19.43 -20.70 10.75
CA ALA A 197 18.08 -20.51 10.25
C ALA A 197 17.84 -19.06 9.77
N TRP A 198 18.36 -18.08 10.50
CA TRP A 198 18.28 -16.66 10.13
C TRP A 198 19.24 -16.32 8.98
N GLU A 199 20.45 -16.91 8.96
CA GLU A 199 21.41 -16.76 7.86
C GLU A 199 20.83 -17.26 6.53
N ARG A 200 20.05 -18.35 6.56
CA ARG A 200 19.31 -18.85 5.39
C ARG A 200 18.26 -17.85 4.92
N VAL A 201 17.43 -17.34 5.83
CA VAL A 201 16.42 -16.32 5.49
C VAL A 201 17.08 -15.10 4.86
N LEU A 202 18.23 -14.64 5.38
CA LEU A 202 18.96 -13.53 4.79
C LEU A 202 19.42 -13.84 3.36
N ASN A 203 19.98 -15.02 3.12
CA ASN A 203 20.42 -15.43 1.78
C ASN A 203 19.25 -15.45 0.78
N ASP A 204 18.09 -15.95 1.20
CA ASP A 204 16.88 -16.00 0.36
C ASP A 204 16.19 -14.63 0.20
N LEU A 205 16.47 -13.66 1.09
CA LEU A 205 16.04 -12.28 0.90
C LEU A 205 16.86 -11.57 -0.20
N GLU A 206 18.15 -11.90 -0.30
CA GLU A 206 19.13 -11.29 -1.22
C GLU A 206 19.06 -11.82 -2.68
N HIS A 207 18.30 -12.90 -2.94
CA HIS A 207 18.18 -13.56 -4.25
C HIS A 207 16.74 -13.66 -4.75
#